data_AF-A0A2E6SIS0-F1
#
_entry.id   AF-A0A2E6SIS0-F1
#
_cell.length_a   1.000
_cell.length_b   1.000
_cell.length_c   1.000
_cell.angle_alpha   90.00
_cell.angle_beta   90.00
_cell.angle_gamma   90.00
#
_symmetry.space_group_name_H-M   'P 1'
#
loop_
_entity.id
_entity.type
_entity.pdbx_description
1 polymer ?
#
loop_
_entity_poly.entity_id
_entity_poly.type
_entity_poly.pdbx_seq_one_letter_code
_entity_poly.pdbx_strand_id
1 'polypeptide(L)'
;MKQLFLIIIILSIVSGKENKLFWDGHDWNRVAKNVSNHQETVIRIKTAYLSGALDGRLYGYLKTWAKDQYLADDVFGESVDYLSPRELIRNLDYFYEDPLNWYIPVPAAIVIANMYAERVPIQVIDKHILKTRRWINDLTLDLDTLNYSRLIEEKLMKHHHQQFNQFE
;
A
#
# COMPACT_ATOMS: atom_id res chain seq x y z
N MET A 1 20.74 -37.47 -3.27
CA MET A 1 20.43 -36.54 -2.16
C MET A 1 20.88 -35.10 -2.42
N LYS A 2 22.14 -34.82 -2.80
CA LYS A 2 22.60 -33.44 -3.09
C LYS A 2 21.83 -32.71 -4.20
N GLN A 3 21.46 -33.41 -5.28
CA GLN A 3 20.65 -32.83 -6.37
C GLN A 3 19.22 -32.46 -5.93
N LEU A 4 18.62 -33.24 -5.02
CA LEU A 4 17.29 -32.97 -4.48
C LEU A 4 17.29 -31.70 -3.61
N PHE A 5 18.36 -31.49 -2.84
CA PHE A 5 18.56 -30.29 -2.02
C PHE A 5 18.72 -29.03 -2.89
N LEU A 6 19.44 -29.14 -4.01
CA LEU A 6 19.62 -28.05 -4.97
C LEU A 6 18.27 -27.66 -5.61
N ILE A 7 17.43 -28.63 -5.95
CA ILE A 7 16.10 -28.41 -6.52
C ILE A 7 15.18 -27.70 -5.51
N ILE A 8 15.23 -28.06 -4.22
CA ILE A 8 14.46 -27.41 -3.16
C ILE A 8 14.91 -25.96 -2.95
N ILE A 9 16.22 -25.68 -3.01
CA ILE A 9 16.75 -24.31 -2.93
C ILE A 9 16.31 -23.48 -4.15
N ILE A 10 16.36 -24.04 -5.35
CA ILE A 10 15.92 -23.36 -6.57
C ILE A 10 14.41 -23.08 -6.52
N LEU A 11 13.59 -24.03 -6.08
CA LEU A 11 12.14 -23.85 -5.91
C LEU A 11 11.79 -22.77 -4.88
N SER A 12 12.59 -22.60 -3.83
CA SER A 12 12.37 -21.54 -2.83
C SER A 12 12.78 -20.15 -3.29
N ILE A 13 13.68 -20.04 -4.28
CA ILE A 13 14.02 -18.77 -4.95
C ILE A 13 12.94 -18.41 -6.01
N VAL A 14 12.26 -19.40 -6.59
CA VAL A 14 11.21 -19.23 -7.63
C VAL A 14 9.83 -18.90 -7.05
N SER A 15 9.66 -18.91 -5.73
CA SER A 15 8.51 -18.31 -5.05
C SER A 15 8.58 -16.78 -5.18
N GLY A 16 8.36 -16.28 -6.40
CA GLY A 16 8.20 -14.86 -6.67
C GLY A 16 7.11 -14.32 -5.75
N LYS A 17 7.43 -13.27 -5.00
CA LYS A 17 6.39 -12.46 -4.37
C LYS A 17 5.45 -12.02 -5.49
N GLU A 18 4.14 -12.16 -5.29
CA GLU A 18 3.16 -11.48 -6.13
C GLU A 18 3.62 -10.02 -6.30
N ASN A 19 3.59 -9.52 -7.53
CA ASN A 19 3.95 -8.13 -7.85
C ASN A 19 2.89 -7.19 -7.28
N LYS A 20 2.83 -7.10 -5.96
CA LYS A 20 1.80 -6.39 -5.23
C LYS A 20 2.30 -4.99 -4.94
N LEU A 21 1.55 -4.00 -5.43
CA LEU A 21 1.90 -2.59 -5.27
C LEU A 21 1.73 -2.10 -3.83
N PHE A 22 0.76 -2.67 -3.10
CA PHE A 22 0.37 -2.24 -1.75
C PHE A 22 0.12 -3.45 -0.84
N TRP A 23 0.24 -3.25 0.48
CA TRP A 23 -0.43 -4.18 1.40
C TRP A 23 -1.94 -3.95 1.33
N ASP A 24 -2.70 -5.02 1.49
CA ASP A 24 -4.16 -5.00 1.61
C ASP A 24 -4.62 -5.74 2.87
N GLY A 25 -5.92 -6.05 2.95
CA GLY A 25 -6.50 -6.77 4.07
C GLY A 25 -5.96 -8.20 4.25
N HIS A 26 -5.51 -8.86 3.18
CA HIS A 26 -4.86 -10.18 3.31
C HIS A 26 -3.53 -10.07 4.05
N ASP A 27 -2.70 -9.10 3.69
CA ASP A 27 -1.43 -8.86 4.37
C ASP A 27 -1.65 -8.44 5.81
N TRP A 28 -2.58 -7.49 6.01
CA TRP A 28 -2.95 -6.96 7.32
C TRP A 28 -3.39 -8.06 8.29
N ASN A 29 -4.31 -8.93 7.86
CA ASN A 29 -4.84 -10.03 8.66
C ASN A 29 -3.80 -11.16 8.87
N ARG A 30 -2.80 -11.27 7.98
CA ARG A 30 -1.74 -12.29 8.09
C ARG A 30 -0.66 -11.91 9.12
N VAL A 31 -0.51 -10.63 9.47
CA VAL A 31 0.49 -10.17 10.45
C VAL A 31 0.42 -10.98 11.75
N ALA A 32 -0.77 -11.19 12.30
CA ALA A 32 -0.96 -11.95 13.54
C ALA A 32 -0.44 -13.40 13.41
N LYS A 33 -0.73 -14.06 12.29
CA LYS A 33 -0.28 -15.43 12.01
C LYS A 33 1.25 -15.50 11.85
N ASN A 34 1.85 -14.52 11.18
CA ASN A 34 3.29 -14.48 10.90
C ASN A 34 4.15 -14.33 12.16
N VAL A 35 3.60 -13.79 13.24
CA VAL A 35 4.30 -13.61 14.52
C VAL A 35 3.72 -14.47 15.64
N SER A 36 3.08 -15.58 15.29
CA SER A 36 2.50 -16.54 16.25
C SER A 36 1.56 -15.87 17.28
N ASN A 37 0.81 -14.85 16.86
CA ASN A 37 -0.12 -14.07 17.66
C ASN A 37 0.51 -13.32 18.86
N HIS A 38 1.81 -13.00 18.83
CA HIS A 38 2.42 -12.13 19.84
C HIS A 38 1.91 -10.70 19.68
N GLN A 39 0.96 -10.31 20.52
CA GLN A 39 0.17 -9.08 20.34
C GLN A 39 1.02 -7.81 20.29
N GLU A 40 2.08 -7.72 21.10
CA GLU A 40 2.99 -6.58 21.07
C GLU A 40 3.69 -6.46 19.71
N THR A 41 4.16 -7.59 19.17
CA THR A 41 4.82 -7.64 17.86
C THR A 41 3.84 -7.29 16.74
N VAL A 42 2.59 -7.75 16.82
CA VAL A 42 1.52 -7.39 15.86
C VAL A 42 1.31 -5.87 15.82
N ILE A 43 1.16 -5.25 16.99
CA ILE A 43 0.95 -3.81 17.10
C ILE A 43 2.18 -3.07 16.55
N ARG A 44 3.40 -3.50 16.87
CA ARG A 44 4.65 -2.89 16.38
C ARG A 44 4.72 -2.94 14.85
N ILE A 45 4.45 -4.09 14.22
CA ILE A 45 4.49 -4.25 12.76
C ILE A 45 3.43 -3.37 12.10
N LYS A 46 2.18 -3.43 12.57
CA LYS A 46 1.09 -2.63 12.02
C LYS A 46 1.38 -1.13 12.15
N THR A 47 1.86 -0.69 13.30
CA THR A 47 2.25 0.71 13.52
C THR A 47 3.37 1.13 12.57
N ALA A 48 4.42 0.33 12.42
CA ALA A 48 5.52 0.64 11.52
C ALA A 48 5.06 0.79 10.07
N TYR A 49 4.16 -0.08 9.61
CA TYR A 49 3.57 0.04 8.27
C TYR A 49 2.76 1.33 8.12
N LEU A 50 1.87 1.63 9.08
CA LEU A 50 1.04 2.83 9.05
C LEU A 50 1.88 4.10 9.05
N SER A 51 2.91 4.18 9.90
CA SER A 51 3.85 5.29 9.92
C SER A 51 4.55 5.46 8.57
N GLY A 52 5.06 4.38 7.97
CA GLY A 52 5.69 4.46 6.65
C GLY A 52 4.75 4.94 5.55
N ALA A 53 3.49 4.53 5.57
CA ALA A 53 2.48 4.99 4.62
C ALA A 53 2.17 6.49 4.79
N LEU A 54 2.00 6.94 6.04
CA LEU A 54 1.73 8.35 6.36
C LEU A 54 2.93 9.25 6.06
N ASP A 55 4.15 8.81 6.35
CA ASP A 55 5.39 9.52 6.03
C ASP A 55 5.57 9.65 4.51
N GLY A 56 5.29 8.57 3.75
CA GLY A 56 5.32 8.59 2.29
C GLY A 56 4.30 9.56 1.69
N ARG A 57 3.09 9.61 2.26
CA ARG A 57 2.05 10.57 1.90
C ARG A 57 2.51 12.01 2.18
N LEU A 58 3.02 12.28 3.38
CA LEU A 58 3.51 13.61 3.77
C LEU A 58 4.64 14.06 2.84
N TYR A 59 5.57 13.18 2.51
CA TYR A 59 6.62 13.46 1.54
C TYR A 59 6.03 13.83 0.17
N GLY A 60 5.04 13.08 -0.31
CA GLY A 60 4.32 13.35 -1.56
C GLY A 60 3.68 14.74 -1.55
N TYR A 61 2.94 15.07 -0.49
CA TYR A 61 2.33 16.38 -0.29
C TYR A 61 3.37 17.49 -0.35
N LEU A 62 4.42 17.44 0.48
CA LEU A 62 5.44 18.49 0.55
C LEU A 62 6.16 18.71 -0.79
N LYS A 63 6.42 17.61 -1.53
CA LYS A 63 7.06 17.67 -2.83
C LYS A 63 6.18 18.32 -3.90
N THR A 64 4.89 17.99 -3.90
CA THR A 64 3.91 18.62 -4.80
C THR A 64 3.70 20.07 -4.42
N TRP A 65 3.54 20.37 -3.13
CA TRP A 65 3.31 21.71 -2.61
C TRP A 65 4.45 22.68 -2.96
N ALA A 66 5.69 22.21 -2.93
CA ALA A 66 6.86 23.00 -3.35
C ALA A 66 6.84 23.39 -4.85
N LYS A 67 5.98 22.77 -5.66
CA LYS A 67 5.80 23.06 -7.09
C LYS A 67 4.47 23.76 -7.37
N ASP A 68 3.40 23.27 -6.78
CA ASP A 68 2.04 23.77 -6.93
C ASP A 68 1.27 23.48 -5.64
N GLN A 69 0.99 24.54 -4.88
CA GLN A 69 0.31 24.45 -3.60
C GLN A 69 -1.16 24.05 -3.77
N TYR A 70 -1.84 24.61 -4.77
CA TYR A 70 -3.26 24.32 -5.02
C TYR A 70 -3.45 22.85 -5.39
N LEU A 71 -2.58 22.31 -6.26
CA LEU A 71 -2.61 20.90 -6.61
C LEU A 71 -2.34 19.99 -5.41
N ALA A 72 -1.42 20.38 -4.52
CA ALA A 72 -1.13 19.61 -3.32
C ALA A 72 -2.34 19.54 -2.38
N ASP A 73 -2.99 20.68 -2.15
CA ASP A 73 -4.17 20.76 -1.29
C ASP A 73 -5.37 20.01 -1.90
N ASP A 74 -5.54 20.04 -3.22
CA ASP A 74 -6.61 19.31 -3.92
C ASP A 74 -6.40 17.79 -3.89
N VAL A 75 -5.17 17.33 -4.15
CA VAL A 75 -4.84 15.89 -4.24
C VAL A 75 -4.71 15.22 -2.88
N PHE A 76 -4.21 15.94 -1.88
CA PHE A 76 -3.96 15.43 -0.52
C PHE A 76 -4.90 16.06 0.52
N GLY A 77 -6.07 16.53 0.10
CA GLY A 77 -7.06 17.17 0.97
C GLY A 77 -7.80 16.22 1.91
N GLU A 78 -7.54 14.91 1.84
CA GLU A 78 -8.16 13.91 2.71
C GLU A 78 -7.58 13.89 4.13
N SER A 79 -8.44 13.69 5.11
CA SER A 79 -8.05 13.54 6.51
C SER A 79 -7.45 12.16 6.77
N VAL A 80 -6.27 12.13 7.39
CA VAL A 80 -5.54 10.87 7.70
C VAL A 80 -5.07 10.75 9.14
N ASP A 81 -5.18 11.82 9.93
CA ASP A 81 -4.60 11.98 11.26
C ASP A 81 -5.64 12.19 12.38
N TYR A 82 -6.93 12.00 12.08
CA TYR A 82 -8.00 12.11 13.07
C TYR A 82 -7.93 11.01 14.14
N LEU A 83 -7.44 9.82 13.77
CA LEU A 83 -7.30 8.67 14.68
C LEU A 83 -5.87 8.54 15.23
N SER A 84 -5.72 8.22 16.51
CA SER A 84 -4.43 7.77 17.04
C SER A 84 -3.99 6.44 16.39
N PRO A 85 -2.70 6.10 16.37
CA PRO A 85 -2.24 4.85 15.76
C PRO A 85 -2.95 3.59 16.27
N ARG A 86 -3.27 3.53 17.57
CA ARG A 86 -4.01 2.40 18.15
C ARG A 86 -5.46 2.35 17.67
N GLU A 87 -6.11 3.50 17.58
CA GLU A 87 -7.48 3.59 17.09
C GLU A 87 -7.55 3.29 15.60
N LEU A 88 -6.58 3.76 14.81
CA LEU A 88 -6.47 3.45 13.39
C LEU A 88 -6.28 1.94 13.18
N ILE A 89 -5.37 1.30 13.94
CA ILE A 89 -5.21 -0.17 13.90
C ILE A 89 -6.54 -0.87 14.19
N ARG A 90 -7.24 -0.47 15.25
CA ARG A 90 -8.53 -1.09 15.61
C ARG A 90 -9.60 -0.89 14.53
N ASN A 91 -9.68 0.29 13.93
CA ASN A 91 -10.62 0.56 12.84
C ASN A 91 -10.29 -0.26 11.58
N LEU A 92 -9.01 -0.40 11.24
CA LEU A 92 -8.56 -1.24 10.13
C LEU A 92 -8.82 -2.73 10.40
N ASP A 93 -8.59 -3.20 11.64
CA ASP A 93 -8.94 -4.56 12.05
C ASP A 93 -10.42 -4.84 11.80
N TYR A 94 -11.30 -3.96 12.28
CA TYR A 94 -12.74 -4.06 12.03
C TYR A 94 -13.11 -3.99 10.54
N PHE A 95 -12.51 -3.05 9.79
CA PHE A 95 -12.77 -2.90 8.36
C PHE A 95 -12.42 -4.15 7.56
N TYR A 96 -11.32 -4.82 7.92
CA TYR A 96 -10.84 -6.04 7.26
C TYR A 96 -11.41 -7.34 7.85
N GLU A 97 -12.34 -7.28 8.82
CA GLU A 97 -13.16 -8.42 9.20
C GLU A 97 -14.08 -8.86 8.06
N ASP A 98 -14.56 -7.91 7.24
CA ASP A 98 -15.33 -8.20 6.01
C ASP A 98 -14.40 -8.67 4.87
N PRO A 99 -14.56 -9.92 4.37
CA PRO A 99 -13.78 -10.42 3.24
C PRO A 99 -13.91 -9.59 1.96
N LEU A 100 -15.01 -8.86 1.77
CA LEU A 100 -15.19 -7.97 0.62
C LEU A 100 -14.27 -6.74 0.65
N ASN A 101 -13.59 -6.50 1.77
CA ASN A 101 -12.61 -5.42 1.90
C ASN A 101 -11.17 -5.92 1.76
N TRP A 102 -10.93 -7.22 1.66
CA TRP A 102 -9.56 -7.77 1.72
C TRP A 102 -8.62 -7.29 0.63
N TYR A 103 -9.15 -6.95 -0.55
CA TYR A 103 -8.36 -6.44 -1.68
C TYR A 103 -8.21 -4.92 -1.68
N ILE A 104 -8.82 -4.22 -0.72
CA ILE A 104 -8.66 -2.77 -0.59
C ILE A 104 -7.29 -2.48 0.03
N PRO A 105 -6.42 -1.68 -0.62
CA PRO A 105 -5.11 -1.34 -0.09
C PRO A 105 -5.19 -0.62 1.26
N VAL A 106 -4.25 -0.91 2.15
CA VAL A 106 -4.15 -0.30 3.48
C VAL A 106 -4.11 1.23 3.40
N PRO A 107 -3.35 1.89 2.48
CA PRO A 107 -3.40 3.35 2.36
C PRO A 107 -4.80 3.91 2.12
N ALA A 108 -5.61 3.25 1.29
CA ALA A 108 -6.99 3.68 1.05
C ALA A 108 -7.89 3.40 2.26
N ALA A 109 -7.67 2.27 2.95
CA ALA A 109 -8.38 1.95 4.17
C ALA A 109 -8.09 2.94 5.32
N ILE A 110 -6.90 3.56 5.36
CA ILE A 110 -6.58 4.64 6.32
C ILE A 110 -7.54 5.83 6.11
N VAL A 111 -7.74 6.25 4.87
CA VAL A 111 -8.66 7.35 4.53
C VAL A 111 -10.08 6.97 4.94
N ILE A 112 -10.54 5.78 4.56
CA ILE A 112 -11.89 5.27 4.90
C ILE A 112 -12.08 5.23 6.42
N ALA A 113 -11.09 4.75 7.19
CA ALA A 113 -11.16 4.70 8.65
C ALA A 113 -11.30 6.11 9.27
N ASN A 114 -10.57 7.10 8.75
CA ASN A 114 -10.72 8.48 9.21
C ASN A 114 -12.08 9.07 8.81
N MET A 115 -12.61 8.78 7.62
CA MET A 115 -13.97 9.19 7.23
C MET A 115 -15.04 8.64 8.18
N TYR A 116 -14.91 7.38 8.61
CA TYR A 116 -15.80 6.81 9.63
C TYR A 116 -15.68 7.55 10.97
N ALA A 117 -14.45 7.84 11.40
CA ALA A 117 -14.18 8.51 12.67
C ALA A 117 -14.68 9.96 12.70
N GLU A 118 -14.61 10.65 11.57
CA GLU A 118 -15.15 11.99 11.35
C GLU A 118 -16.67 12.02 11.18
N ARG A 119 -17.32 10.86 11.13
CA ARG A 119 -18.77 10.72 10.93
C ARG A 119 -19.25 11.31 9.61
N VAL A 120 -18.43 11.16 8.55
CA VAL A 120 -18.86 11.43 7.17
C VAL A 120 -20.12 10.61 6.87
N PRO A 121 -21.11 11.14 6.12
CA PRO A 121 -22.33 10.39 5.82
C PRO A 121 -22.02 9.04 5.16
N ILE A 122 -22.67 7.98 5.65
CA ILE A 122 -22.38 6.59 5.23
C ILE A 122 -22.47 6.39 3.71
N GLN A 123 -23.40 7.09 3.05
CA GLN A 123 -23.57 7.01 1.59
C GLN A 123 -22.34 7.52 0.83
N VAL A 124 -21.61 8.49 1.40
CA VAL A 124 -20.36 9.00 0.83
C VAL A 124 -19.23 8.00 1.05
N ILE A 125 -19.16 7.39 2.24
CA ILE A 125 -18.17 6.36 2.55
C ILE A 125 -18.36 5.13 1.65
N ASP A 126 -19.58 4.62 1.52
CA ASP A 126 -19.92 3.47 0.66
C ASP A 126 -19.56 3.74 -0.81
N LYS A 127 -19.87 4.95 -1.29
CA LYS A 127 -19.50 5.38 -2.64
C LYS A 127 -17.98 5.45 -2.81
N HIS A 128 -17.26 5.91 -1.79
CA HIS A 128 -15.80 5.96 -1.80
C HIS A 128 -15.22 4.54 -1.84
N ILE A 129 -15.67 3.63 -0.96
CA ILE A 129 -15.27 2.21 -0.96
C ILE A 129 -15.49 1.58 -2.34
N LEU A 130 -16.66 1.80 -2.95
CA LEU A 130 -16.97 1.27 -4.29
C LEU A 130 -16.02 1.80 -5.37
N LYS A 131 -15.68 3.10 -5.33
CA LYS A 131 -14.71 3.69 -6.26
C LYS A 131 -13.31 3.11 -6.05
N THR A 132 -12.87 2.96 -4.81
CA THR A 132 -11.57 2.37 -4.46
C THR A 132 -11.45 0.93 -4.96
N ARG A 133 -12.51 0.14 -4.81
CA ARG A 133 -12.58 -1.24 -5.31
C ARG A 133 -12.45 -1.32 -6.84
N ARG A 134 -13.11 -0.42 -7.57
CA ARG A 134 -12.97 -0.34 -9.03
C ARG A 134 -11.56 0.08 -9.43
N TRP A 135 -11.05 1.14 -8.80
CA TRP A 135 -9.72 1.66 -9.07
C TRP A 135 -8.62 0.62 -8.88
N ILE A 136 -8.64 -0.15 -7.78
CA ILE A 136 -7.62 -1.18 -7.56
C ILE A 136 -7.73 -2.32 -8.58
N ASN A 137 -8.96 -2.71 -8.97
CA ASN A 137 -9.17 -3.72 -10.00
C ASN A 137 -8.64 -3.24 -11.36
N ASP A 138 -8.96 -2.01 -11.76
CA ASP A 138 -8.48 -1.41 -13.00
C ASP A 138 -6.95 -1.31 -12.98
N LEU A 139 -6.35 -0.86 -11.87
CA LEU A 139 -4.90 -0.81 -11.69
C LEU A 139 -4.24 -2.19 -11.80
N THR A 140 -4.83 -3.23 -11.22
CA THR A 140 -4.33 -4.60 -11.32
C THR A 140 -4.40 -5.10 -12.76
N LEU A 141 -5.51 -4.86 -13.48
CA LEU A 141 -5.65 -5.22 -14.88
C LEU A 141 -4.65 -4.46 -15.77
N ASP A 142 -4.44 -3.17 -15.50
CA ASP A 142 -3.45 -2.35 -16.20
C ASP A 142 -2.02 -2.89 -15.95
N LEU A 143 -1.70 -3.25 -14.71
CA LEU A 143 -0.40 -3.86 -14.36
C LEU A 143 -0.18 -5.22 -15.03
N ASP A 144 -1.21 -6.06 -15.09
CA ASP A 144 -1.13 -7.38 -15.72
C ASP A 144 -1.03 -7.28 -17.25
N THR A 145 -1.62 -6.23 -17.84
CA THR A 145 -1.57 -5.96 -19.29
C THR A 145 -0.36 -5.12 -19.70
N LEU A 146 0.30 -4.46 -18.74
CA LEU A 146 1.53 -3.71 -18.99
C LEU A 146 2.61 -4.68 -19.47
N ASN A 147 3.20 -4.33 -20.62
CA ASN A 147 4.36 -5.04 -21.12
C ASN A 147 5.56 -4.69 -20.22
N TYR A 148 5.73 -5.43 -19.12
CA TYR A 148 6.77 -5.23 -18.11
C TYR A 148 8.19 -5.04 -18.70
N SER A 149 8.45 -5.59 -19.89
CA SER A 149 9.71 -5.38 -20.62
C SER A 149 9.97 -3.90 -20.93
N ARG A 150 8.96 -3.14 -21.35
CA ARG A 150 9.07 -1.71 -21.68
C ARG A 150 9.30 -0.86 -20.44
N LEU A 151 8.64 -1.16 -19.32
CA LEU A 151 8.84 -0.44 -18.05
C LEU A 151 10.26 -0.65 -17.48
N ILE A 152 10.79 -1.87 -17.60
CA ILE A 152 12.18 -2.18 -17.21
C ILE A 152 13.15 -1.40 -18.10
N GLU A 153 12.91 -1.37 -19.42
CA GLU A 153 13.73 -0.63 -20.38
C GLU A 153 13.73 0.87 -20.09
N GLU A 154 12.56 1.49 -19.87
CA GLU A 154 12.44 2.91 -19.52
C GLU A 154 13.16 3.25 -18.20
N LYS A 155 13.06 2.38 -17.19
CA LYS A 155 13.76 2.56 -15.90
C LYS A 155 15.28 2.46 -16.07
N LEU A 156 15.75 1.51 -16.87
CA LEU A 156 17.16 1.30 -17.18
C LEU A 156 17.72 2.51 -17.94
N MET A 157 17.00 3.01 -18.95
CA MET A 157 17.36 4.22 -19.69
C MET A 157 17.43 5.45 -18.79
N LYS A 158 16.46 5.63 -17.88
CA LYS A 158 16.47 6.75 -16.92
C LYS A 158 17.67 6.70 -15.97
N HIS A 159 18.03 5.52 -15.46
CA HIS A 159 19.20 5.36 -14.59
C HIS A 159 20.52 5.60 -15.34
N HIS A 160 20.63 5.14 -16.59
CA HIS A 160 21.81 5.43 -17.42
C HIS A 160 21.95 6.92 -17.74
N HIS A 161 20.85 7.62 -18.00
CA HIS A 161 20.86 9.07 -18.23
C HIS A 161 21.28 9.85 -16.97
N GLN A 162 20.84 9.40 -15.79
CA GLN A 162 21.27 10.00 -14.52
C GLN A 162 22.74 9.75 -14.19
N GLN A 163 23.30 8.59 -14.54
CA GLN A 163 24.74 8.34 -14.40
C GLN A 163 25.54 9.22 -15.36
N PHE A 164 25.12 9.38 -16.62
CA PHE A 164 25.83 10.22 -17.58
C PHE A 164 25.92 11.69 -17.12
N ASN A 165 24.84 12.25 -16.55
CA ASN A 165 24.82 13.63 -16.05
C ASN A 165 25.60 13.84 -14.73
N GLN A 166 26.14 12.79 -14.11
CA GLN A 166 27.02 12.91 -12.92
C GLN A 166 28.50 12.95 -13.29
N PHE A 167 28.84 12.74 -14.56
CA PHE A 167 30.21 12.78 -15.08
C PHE A 167 30.48 13.99 -16.01
N GLU A 168 29.54 14.92 -16.12
CA GLU A 168 29.72 16.30 -16.63
C GLU A 168 29.82 17.29 -15.45
#